data_AF-A0A2M9PC59-F1
#
_entry.id   AF-A0A2M9PC59-F1
#
_cell.length_a   1.000
_cell.length_b   1.000
_cell.length_c   1.000
_cell.angle_alpha   90.00
_cell.angle_beta   90.00
_cell.angle_gamma   90.00
#
_symmetry.space_group_name_H-M   'P 1'
#
loop_
_entity.id
_entity.type
_entity.pdbx_description
1 polymer ?
#
loop_
_entity_poly.entity_id
_entity_poly.type
_entity_poly.pdbx_seq_one_letter_code
_entity_poly.pdbx_strand_id
1 'polypeptide(L)' 'MPIQNEAPDDVAAIGRLVAEALRPLAQSTGTEARIVERLRAEGALALSLVAEERGEIVGYLAASPARIGPQDGWGLIG' A
#
# COMPACT_ATOMS: atom_id res chain seq x y z
N MET A 1 -9.81 -2.04 -15.99
CA MET A 1 -8.95 -2.12 -14.80
C MET A 1 -7.57 -1.50 -15.08
N PRO A 2 -7.48 -0.16 -15.23
CA PRO A 2 -6.18 0.50 -15.28
C PRO A 2 -5.43 0.37 -13.94
N ILE A 3 -4.10 0.37 -14.01
CA ILE A 3 -3.21 0.47 -12.86
C ILE A 3 -2.47 1.81 -12.98
N GLN A 4 -2.53 2.62 -11.92
CA GLN A 4 -1.95 3.96 -11.91
C GLN A 4 -1.26 4.23 -10.57
N ASN A 5 -0.42 5.26 -10.53
CA ASN A 5 0.08 5.77 -9.26
C ASN A 5 -1.08 6.32 -8.43
N GLU A 6 -1.01 6.18 -7.11
CA GLU A 6 -1.97 6.83 -6.22
C GLU A 6 -2.00 8.36 -6.43
N ALA A 7 -3.16 8.95 -6.23
CA ALA A 7 -3.37 10.38 -6.09
C ALA A 7 -3.68 10.73 -4.62
N PRO A 8 -3.50 12.00 -4.19
CA PRO A 8 -3.83 12.43 -2.83
C PRO A 8 -5.28 12.13 -2.41
N ASP A 9 -6.22 12.17 -3.35
CA ASP A 9 -7.64 11.91 -3.10
C ASP A 9 -7.93 10.41 -2.85
N ASP A 10 -7.03 9.52 -3.25
CA ASP A 10 -7.19 8.07 -3.10
C ASP A 10 -6.89 7.59 -1.68
N VAL A 11 -6.16 8.38 -0.88
CA VAL A 11 -5.60 7.96 0.42
C VAL A 11 -6.66 7.37 1.35
N ALA A 12 -7.84 8.00 1.42
CA ALA A 12 -8.93 7.53 2.26
C ALA A 12 -9.54 6.21 1.75
N ALA A 13 -9.63 6.03 0.43
CA ALA A 13 -10.15 4.81 -0.18
C ALA A 13 -9.16 3.64 -0.05
N ILE A 14 -7.87 3.91 -0.27
CA ILE A 14 -6.78 2.95 -0.04
C ILE A 14 -6.79 2.44 1.40
N GLY A 15 -6.89 3.34 2.39
CA GLY A 15 -6.89 2.96 3.80
C GLY A 15 -8.05 2.01 4.15
N ARG A 16 -9.26 2.28 3.65
CA ARG A 16 -10.43 1.39 3.81
C ARG A 16 -10.20 0.05 3.13
N LEU A 17 -9.77 0.06 1.86
CA LEU A 17 -9.53 -1.15 1.09
C LEU A 17 -8.50 -2.06 1.78
N VAL A 18 -7.38 -1.52 2.22
CA VAL A 18 -6.33 -2.26 2.94
C VAL A 18 -6.90 -2.86 4.23
N ALA A 19 -7.59 -2.07 5.05
CA ALA A 19 -8.18 -2.57 6.29
C ALA A 19 -9.20 -3.70 6.04
N GLU A 20 -10.08 -3.54 5.06
CA GLU A 20 -11.11 -4.52 4.72
C GLU A 20 -10.54 -5.81 4.12
N ALA A 21 -9.57 -5.68 3.21
CA ALA A 21 -8.96 -6.81 2.50
C ALA A 21 -8.09 -7.67 3.43
N LEU A 22 -7.40 -7.07 4.40
CA LEU A 22 -6.52 -7.78 5.33
C LEU A 22 -7.24 -8.26 6.59
N ARG A 23 -8.40 -7.69 6.96
CA ARG A 23 -9.19 -8.11 8.14
C ARG A 23 -9.44 -9.61 8.28
N PRO A 24 -9.76 -10.40 7.23
CA PRO A 24 -10.03 -11.83 7.38
C PRO A 24 -8.77 -12.70 7.52
N LEU A 25 -7.56 -12.14 7.37
CA LEU A 25 -6.34 -12.91 7.40
C LEU A 25 -5.92 -13.24 8.84
N ALA A 26 -5.48 -14.48 9.09
CA ALA A 26 -5.10 -14.95 10.42
C ALA A 26 -3.90 -14.15 11.01
N GLN A 27 -3.01 -13.68 10.14
CA GLN A 27 -1.85 -12.86 10.49
C GLN A 27 -2.14 -11.36 10.58
N SER A 28 -3.39 -10.94 10.32
CA SER A 28 -3.78 -9.54 10.36
C SER A 28 -3.65 -8.97 11.76
N THR A 29 -3.05 -7.78 11.84
CA THR A 29 -2.94 -7.00 13.07
C THR A 29 -3.98 -5.88 13.13
N GLY A 30 -4.66 -5.60 12.02
CA GLY A 30 -5.54 -4.44 11.85
C GLY A 30 -4.79 -3.10 11.79
N THR A 31 -3.47 -3.11 11.61
CA THR A 31 -2.63 -1.91 11.57
C THR A 31 -2.04 -1.60 10.20
N GLU A 32 -2.38 -2.40 9.19
CA GLU A 32 -1.77 -2.40 7.86
C GLU A 32 -2.00 -1.07 7.13
N ALA A 33 -3.22 -0.52 7.18
CA ALA A 33 -3.52 0.82 6.64
C ALA A 33 -2.63 1.90 7.28
N ARG A 34 -2.39 1.80 8.59
CA ARG A 34 -1.52 2.74 9.32
C ARG A 34 -0.04 2.57 8.97
N ILE A 35 0.39 1.37 8.54
CA ILE A 35 1.75 1.15 8.02
C ILE A 35 1.91 1.92 6.71
N VAL A 36 0.94 1.78 5.80
CA VAL A 36 0.91 2.51 4.52
C VAL A 36 0.91 4.02 4.74
N GLU A 37 0.10 4.54 5.67
CA GLU A 37 0.07 5.97 6.02
C GLU A 37 1.43 6.49 6.48
N ARG A 38 2.13 5.75 7.35
CA ARG A 38 3.48 6.14 7.82
C ARG A 38 4.49 6.16 6.69
N LEU A 39 4.52 5.12 5.87
CA LEU A 39 5.42 5.05 4.71
C LEU A 39 5.18 6.22 3.76
N ARG A 40 3.92 6.60 3.52
CA ARG A 40 3.58 7.78 2.71
C ARG A 40 4.08 9.07 3.34
N ALA A 41 3.83 9.27 4.64
CA ALA A 41 4.25 10.48 5.36
C ALA A 41 5.79 10.64 5.40
N GLU A 42 6.52 9.53 5.40
CA GLU A 42 7.99 9.50 5.35
C GLU A 42 8.56 9.61 3.93
N GLY A 43 7.71 9.63 2.89
CA GLY A 43 8.17 9.57 1.50
C GLY A 43 8.86 8.26 1.13
N ALA A 44 8.56 7.18 1.87
CA ALA A 44 9.19 5.87 1.77
C ALA A 44 8.42 4.87 0.90
N LEU A 45 7.38 5.31 0.20
CA LEU A 45 6.70 4.51 -0.84
C LEU A 45 7.48 4.65 -2.16
N ALA A 46 8.28 3.63 -2.49
CA ALA A 46 8.94 3.54 -3.79
C ALA A 46 7.94 3.30 -4.93
N LEU A 47 6.88 2.54 -4.66
CA LEU A 47 5.70 2.43 -5.50
C LEU A 47 4.46 2.56 -4.63
N SER A 48 3.45 3.24 -5.15
CA SER A 48 2.11 3.22 -4.61
C SER A 48 1.12 3.20 -5.76
N LEU A 49 0.53 2.03 -5.98
CA LEU A 49 -0.28 1.75 -7.16
C LEU A 49 -1.71 1.39 -6.75
N VAL A 50 -2.66 1.96 -7.48
CA VAL A 50 -4.09 1.65 -7.38
C VAL A 50 -4.55 0.92 -8.63
N ALA A 51 -5.42 -0.07 -8.45
CA ALA A 51 -6.19 -0.67 -9.53
C ALA A 51 -7.62 -0.14 -9.45
N GLU A 52 -8.11 0.44 -10.54
CA GLU A 52 -9.44 1.03 -10.59
C GLU A 52 -10.40 0.20 -11.45
N GLU A 53 -11.64 0.03 -11.00
CA GLU A 53 -12.73 -0.50 -11.82
C GLU A 53 -13.99 0.33 -11.62
N ARG A 54 -14.49 0.93 -12.71
CA ARG A 54 -15.72 1.75 -12.72
C ARG A 54 -15.71 2.91 -11.71
N GLY A 55 -14.58 3.60 -11.54
CA GLY A 55 -14.44 4.71 -10.60
C GLY A 55 -14.14 4.29 -9.17
N GLU A 56 -14.03 2.99 -8.87
CA GLU A 56 -13.74 2.47 -7.54
C GLU A 56 -12.35 1.85 -7.49
N ILE A 57 -11.62 2.10 -6.40
CA ILE A 57 -10.34 1.44 -6.15
C ILE A 57 -10.61 0.03 -5.65
N VAL A 58 -10.21 -0.97 -6.44
CA VAL A 58 -10.44 -2.39 -6.17
C VAL A 58 -9.16 -3.13 -5.78
N GLY A 59 -8.00 -2.50 -5.92
CA GLY A 59 -6.71 -3.07 -5.57
C GLY A 59 -5.70 -2.00 -5.19
N TYR A 60 -4.75 -2.39 -4.34
CA TYR A 60 -3.66 -1.52 -3.90
C TYR A 60 -2.37 -2.32 -3.78
N LEU A 61 -1.25 -1.74 -4.23
CA LEU A 61 0.08 -2.28 -4.04
C LEU A 61 1.01 -1.17 -3.56
N ALA A 62 1.65 -1.40 -2.41
CA ALA A 62 2.75 -0.59 -1.93
C ALA A 62 4.07 -1.36 -2.13
N ALA A 63 5.12 -0.62 -2.50
CA ALA A 63 6.48 -1.10 -2.36
C ALA A 63 7.31 -0.06 -1.60
N SER A 64 8.09 -0.49 -0.61
CA SER A 64 8.98 0.37 0.16
C SER A 64 10.44 -0.10 0.06
N PRO A 65 11.44 0.77 0.19
CA PRO A 65 12.83 0.36 0.28
C PRO A 65 13.05 -0.63 1.42
N ALA A 66 13.91 -1.61 1.18
CA ALA A 66 14.30 -2.63 2.14
C ALA A 66 15.80 -2.94 2.03
N ARG A 67 16.31 -3.63 3.05
CA ARG A 67 17.71 -4.06 3.15
C ARG A 67 17.77 -5.53 3.54
N ILE A 68 18.72 -6.27 2.95
CA ILE A 68 19.03 -7.65 3.32
C ILE A 68 20.48 -7.69 3.82
N GLY A 69 20.67 -7.90 5.13
CA GLY A 69 22.00 -7.80 5.75
C GLY A 69 22.59 -6.40 5.55
N PRO A 70 23.80 -6.25 4.95
CA PRO A 70 24.38 -4.95 4.60
C PRO A 70 23.98 -4.43 3.20
N GLN A 71 23.12 -5.14 2.44
CA GLN A 71 22.83 -4.81 1.04
C GLN A 71 21.55 -3.97 0.88
N ASP A 72 21.68 -2.79 0.29
CA ASP A 72 20.58 -1.90 -0.11
C ASP A 72 20.06 -2.21 -1.53
N GLY A 73 19.05 -1.45 -2.00
CA GLY A 73 18.51 -1.55 -3.36
C GLY A 73 17.36 -2.55 -3.53
N TRP A 74 16.88 -3.13 -2.43
CA TRP A 74 15.72 -4.03 -2.45
C TRP A 74 14.42 -3.27 -2.23
N GLY A 75 13.33 -3.76 -2.84
CA GLY A 75 11.97 -3.33 -2.55
C GLY A 75 11.22 -4.43 -1.80
N LEU A 76 10.56 -4.08 -0.70
CA LEU A 76 9.60 -4.94 -0.02
C LEU A 76 8.21 -4.61 -0.53
N ILE A 77 7.46 -5.65 -0.90
CA ILE A 77 6.03 -5.58 -1.21
C ILE A 77 5.31 -6.29 -0.07
N GLY A 78 4.31 -5.65 0.53
CA GLY A 78 3.56 -6.18 1.67
C GLY A 78 2.26 -5.43 1.90
#